data_AF-A0A9E2YCT6-F1
#
_entry.id   AF-A0A9E2YCT6-F1
#
_cell.length_a   1.000
_cell.length_b   1.000
_cell.length_c   1.000
_cell.angle_alpha   90.00
_cell.angle_beta   90.00
_cell.angle_gamma   90.00
#
_symmetry.space_group_name_H-M   'P 1'
#
loop_
_entity.id
_entity.type
_entity.pdbx_description
1 polymer ?
#
loop_
_entity_poly.entity_id
_entity_poly.type
_entity_poly.pdbx_seq_one_letter_code
_entity_poly.pdbx_strand_id
1 'polypeptide(L)' 'MIDLIEAIVRPDIWKAKGGPADIRFFNGSLIVTAPRSVHEAIDGYWDR' A
#
# COMPACT_ATOMS: atom_id res chain seq x y z
N MET A 1 -8.37 5.42 5.93
CA MET A 1 -7.04 5.78 5.35
C MET A 1 -6.45 4.57 4.62
N ILE A 2 -6.34 3.41 5.28
CA ILE A 2 -5.87 2.16 4.66
C ILE A 2 -6.72 1.79 3.43
N ASP A 3 -8.05 1.85 3.54
CA ASP A 3 -8.95 1.51 2.41
C ASP A 3 -8.74 2.39 1.17
N LEU A 4 -8.34 3.65 1.36
CA LEU A 4 -8.06 4.56 0.25
C LEU A 4 -6.76 4.17 -0.46
N ILE A 5 -5.74 3.79 0.32
CA ILE A 5 -4.47 3.32 -0.23
C ILE A 5 -4.68 1.98 -0.95
N GLU A 6 -5.47 1.07 -0.36
CA GLU A 6 -5.82 -0.19 -1.00
C GLU A 6 -6.63 -0.02 -2.28
N ALA A 7 -7.54 0.97 -2.32
CA ALA A 7 -8.35 1.26 -3.50
C ALA A 7 -7.57 1.96 -4.63
N ILE A 8 -6.62 2.84 -4.29
CA ILE A 8 -5.87 3.64 -5.27
C ILE A 8 -4.66 2.89 -5.80
N VAL A 9 -3.97 2.13 -4.94
CA VAL A 9 -2.71 1.47 -5.29
C VAL A 9 -2.98 0.01 -5.56
N ARG A 10 -3.12 -0.35 -6.86
CA ARG A 10 -3.13 -1.74 -7.37
C ARG A 10 -3.90 -2.71 -6.45
N PRO A 11 -5.25 -2.67 -6.43
CA PRO A 11 -6.05 -3.36 -5.42
C PRO A 11 -5.75 -4.87 -5.28
N ASP A 12 -5.34 -5.53 -6.36
CA ASP A 12 -5.03 -6.97 -6.37
C ASP A 12 -3.69 -7.34 -5.74
N ILE A 13 -2.82 -6.36 -5.44
CA ILE A 13 -1.48 -6.64 -4.88
C ILE A 13 -1.50 -6.85 -3.38
N TRP A 14 -2.58 -6.46 -2.70
CA TRP A 14 -2.72 -6.56 -1.25
C TRP A 14 -3.08 -7.97 -0.81
N LYS A 15 -2.60 -8.39 0.37
CA LYS A 15 -2.89 -9.69 0.98
C LYS A 15 -4.38 -9.94 1.15
N ALA A 16 -5.18 -8.91 1.40
CA ALA A 16 -6.64 -8.99 1.47
C ALA A 16 -7.27 -9.50 0.16
N LYS A 17 -6.57 -9.36 -0.98
CA LYS A 17 -6.97 -9.83 -2.31
C LYS A 17 -6.09 -10.98 -2.83
N GLY A 18 -5.25 -11.57 -1.97
CA GLY A 18 -4.36 -12.68 -2.32
C GLY A 18 -3.00 -12.27 -2.91
N GLY A 19 -2.69 -10.97 -2.92
CA GLY A 19 -1.40 -10.47 -3.38
C GLY A 19 -0.29 -10.48 -2.31
N PRO A 20 0.97 -10.21 -2.70
CA PRO A 20 2.13 -10.30 -1.81
C PRO A 20 2.31 -9.10 -0.87
N ALA A 21 1.62 -7.98 -1.09
CA ALA A 21 1.80 -6.73 -0.34
C ALA A 21 0.89 -6.64 0.89
N ASP A 22 1.33 -5.93 1.92
CA ASP A 22 0.67 -5.85 3.22
C ASP A 22 0.73 -4.42 3.76
N ILE A 23 -0.40 -3.91 4.26
CA ILE A 23 -0.47 -2.63 4.97
C ILE A 23 -0.99 -2.88 6.37
N ARG A 24 -0.26 -2.39 7.37
CA ARG A 24 -0.68 -2.47 8.77
C ARG A 24 -0.37 -1.19 9.52
N PHE A 25 -1.25 -0.84 10.46
CA PHE A 25 -1.02 0.28 11.36
C PHE A 25 -0.45 -0.25 12.68
N PHE A 26 0.70 0.29 13.10
CA PHE A 26 1.36 -0.12 14.32
C PHE A 26 2.04 1.07 14.99
N ASN A 27 1.74 1.29 16.28
CA ASN A 27 2.30 2.39 17.09
C ASN A 27 2.25 3.77 16.41
N GLY A 28 1.09 4.14 15.84
CA GLY A 28 0.91 5.44 15.19
C GLY A 28 1.57 5.56 13.81
N SER A 29 2.24 4.50 13.33
CA SER A 29 2.91 4.46 12.04
C SER A 29 2.20 3.51 11.08
N LEU A 30 2.15 3.90 9.81
CA LEU A 30 1.70 3.03 8.73
C LEU A 30 2.89 2.24 8.19
N ILE A 31 2.84 0.92 8.34
CA ILE A 31 3.86 0.01 7.83
C ILE A 31 3.33 -0.60 6.53
N VAL A 32 4.07 -0.38 5.44
CA VAL A 32 3.78 -0.95 4.12
C VAL A 32 4.90 -1.92 3.77
N THR A 33 4.54 -3.19 3.56
CA THR A 33 5.46 -4.22 3.05
C THR A 33 5.02 -4.56 1.64
N ALA A 34 5.72 -4.06 0.63
CA ALA A 34 5.35 -4.28 -0.76
C ALA A 34 6.58 -4.34 -1.67
N PRO A 35 6.46 -4.85 -2.90
CA PRO A 35 7.52 -4.75 -3.90
C PRO A 35 7.89 -3.30 -4.20
N ARG A 36 9.12 -3.06 -4.66
CA ARG A 36 9.62 -1.71 -5.01
C ARG A 36 8.68 -0.93 -5.94
N SER A 37 8.06 -1.59 -6.91
CA SER A 37 7.10 -0.98 -7.83
C SER A 37 5.84 -0.42 -7.13
N VAL A 38 5.45 -0.97 -5.98
CA VAL A 38 4.35 -0.46 -5.17
C VAL A 38 4.79 0.76 -4.36
N HIS A 39 6.02 0.74 -3.82
CA HIS A 39 6.59 1.90 -3.16
C HIS A 39 6.72 3.09 -4.12
N GLU A 40 7.22 2.86 -5.34
CA GLU A 40 7.31 3.90 -6.39
C GLU A 40 5.93 4.42 -6.80
N ALA A 41 4.91 3.56 -6.85
CA ALA A 41 3.53 3.99 -7.11
C ALA A 41 2.96 4.86 -5.98
N ILE A 42 3.24 4.53 -4.72
CA ILE A 42 2.81 5.33 -3.56
C ILE A 42 3.52 6.68 -3.54
N ASP A 43 4.84 6.69 -3.77
CA ASP A 43 5.66 7.91 -3.80
C ASP A 43 5.22 8.86 -4.92
N GLY A 44 5.03 8.33 -6.13
CA GLY A 44 4.52 9.11 -7.27
C GLY A 44 3.07 9.61 -7.12
N TYR A 45 2.29 9.05 -6.19
CA TYR A 45 0.96 9.56 -5.85
C TYR A 45 1.01 10.71 -4.84
N TRP A 46 2.08 10.85 -4.07
CA TRP A 46 2.21 11.86 -3.02
C TRP A 46 2.90 13.14 -3.48
N ASP A 47 3.69 13.08 -4.56
CA ASP A 47 4.39 14.22 -5.18
C ASP A 47 3.48 15.08 -6.10
N ARG A 48 2.16 14.86 -6.10
CA ARG A 48 1.23 15.48 -7.07
C ARG A 48 0.16 16.37 -6.46
#